data_AF-A0A166H5S6-F1
#
_entry.id   AF-A0A166H5S6-F1
#
_cell.length_a   1.000
_cell.length_b   1.000
_cell.length_c   1.000
_cell.angle_alpha   90.00
_cell.angle_beta   90.00
_cell.angle_gamma   90.00
#
_symmetry.space_group_name_H-M   'P 1'
#
loop_
_entity.id
_entity.type
_entity.pdbx_description
1 polymer ?
#
loop_
_entity_poly.entity_id
_entity_poly.type
_entity_poly.pdbx_seq_one_letter_code
_entity_poly.pdbx_strand_id
1 'polypeptide(L)'
;MPLHASADELPRNLFESINERLHYMEDVALFKAVNYLPIENVQREEVVIEQSKRAAFERGLNPQSIESFFRVQIGIAKAIQFRYRADLLSEPVPKEPVDLNDVIRPELLRLGDEIVSRISDYLTRHGSFDQVPFTEFEAIITARYVTAADKQRLFDALKEVELL
;
A
#
# COMPACT_ATOMS: atom_id res chain seq x y z
N MET A 1 -23.79 -25.52 18.91
CA MET A 1 -22.32 -25.50 19.13
C MET A 1 -21.82 -24.17 18.62
N PRO A 2 -20.95 -23.46 19.37
CA PRO A 2 -20.95 -22.01 19.37
C PRO A 2 -20.36 -21.43 18.08
N LEU A 3 -21.01 -20.38 17.57
CA LEU A 3 -20.46 -19.45 16.59
C LEU A 3 -19.19 -18.81 17.19
N HIS A 4 -18.02 -19.11 16.63
CA HIS A 4 -16.86 -18.23 16.76
C HIS A 4 -16.94 -17.14 15.69
N ALA A 5 -17.59 -16.03 16.03
CA ALA A 5 -17.43 -14.74 15.37
C ALA A 5 -16.67 -13.83 16.34
N SER A 6 -15.56 -13.16 16.02
CA SER A 6 -14.59 -13.30 14.93
C SER A 6 -13.20 -13.28 15.58
N ALA A 7 -12.21 -13.97 15.01
CA ALA A 7 -10.82 -13.54 15.25
C ALA A 7 -10.74 -12.07 14.80
N ASP A 8 -10.01 -11.22 15.51
CA ASP A 8 -9.91 -9.79 15.19
C ASP A 8 -9.61 -9.58 13.70
N GLU A 9 -10.58 -9.09 12.93
CA GLU A 9 -10.50 -8.94 11.47
C GLU A 9 -9.78 -7.65 11.07
N LEU A 10 -9.46 -6.77 12.04
CA LEU A 10 -8.81 -5.49 11.78
C LEU A 10 -7.45 -5.62 11.08
N PRO A 11 -6.48 -6.44 11.57
CA PRO A 11 -5.20 -6.57 10.90
C PRO A 11 -5.37 -7.15 9.48
N ARG A 12 -6.22 -8.17 9.32
CA ARG A 12 -6.53 -8.75 8.01
C ARG A 12 -7.06 -7.71 7.03
N ASN A 13 -8.09 -6.97 7.40
CA ASN A 13 -8.68 -5.97 6.52
C ASN A 13 -7.67 -4.86 6.15
N LEU A 14 -6.81 -4.45 7.08
CA LEU A 14 -5.71 -3.53 6.80
C LEU A 14 -4.75 -4.11 5.75
N PHE A 15 -4.35 -5.36 5.92
CA PHE A 15 -3.41 -6.03 5.02
C PHE A 15 -4.01 -6.23 3.63
N GLU A 16 -5.31 -6.51 3.55
CA GLU A 16 -6.04 -6.60 2.29
C GLU A 16 -6.04 -5.25 1.55
N SER A 17 -6.31 -4.12 2.23
CA SER A 17 -6.23 -2.79 1.61
C SER A 17 -4.81 -2.46 1.11
N ILE A 18 -3.77 -2.84 1.87
CA ILE A 18 -2.37 -2.69 1.44
C ILE A 18 -2.11 -3.53 0.19
N ASN A 19 -2.54 -4.80 0.18
CA ASN A 19 -2.35 -5.70 -0.94
C ASN A 19 -3.06 -5.19 -2.21
N GLU A 20 -4.32 -4.76 -2.07
CA GLU A 20 -5.11 -4.17 -3.16
C GLU A 20 -4.40 -2.96 -3.76
N ARG A 21 -3.88 -2.06 -2.91
CA ARG A 21 -3.12 -0.89 -3.34
C ARG A 21 -1.87 -1.27 -4.15
N LEU A 22 -1.18 -2.34 -3.77
CA LEU A 22 -0.01 -2.83 -4.49
C LEU A 22 -0.37 -3.49 -5.83
N HIS A 23 -1.52 -4.15 -5.93
CA HIS A 23 -2.01 -4.76 -7.18
C HIS A 23 -2.25 -3.75 -8.31
N TYR A 24 -2.63 -2.51 -7.98
CA TYR A 24 -2.75 -1.43 -8.97
C TYR A 24 -1.43 -1.06 -9.66
N MET A 25 -0.28 -1.46 -9.13
CA MET A 25 1.02 -1.00 -9.62
C MET A 25 1.40 -1.59 -10.99
N GLU A 26 0.87 -2.75 -11.36
CA GLU A 26 1.01 -3.28 -12.73
C GLU A 26 0.23 -2.42 -13.74
N ASP A 27 -1.00 -2.01 -13.41
CA ASP A 27 -1.79 -1.11 -14.27
C ASP A 27 -1.16 0.29 -14.38
N VAL A 28 -0.62 0.82 -13.27
CA VAL A 28 0.18 2.06 -13.30
C VAL A 28 1.39 1.90 -14.23
N ALA A 29 2.10 0.78 -14.13
CA ALA A 29 3.27 0.52 -14.96
C ALA A 29 2.92 0.43 -16.44
N LEU A 30 1.84 -0.29 -16.78
CA LEU A 30 1.34 -0.43 -18.15
C LEU A 30 0.95 0.93 -18.72
N PHE A 31 0.15 1.72 -17.99
CA PHE A 31 -0.24 3.06 -18.44
C PHE A 31 0.97 3.95 -18.68
N LYS A 32 1.93 3.97 -17.75
CA LYS A 32 3.16 4.78 -17.91
C LYS A 32 4.01 4.30 -19.08
N ALA A 33 4.11 3.00 -19.32
CA ALA A 33 4.87 2.44 -20.43
C ALA A 33 4.26 2.86 -21.78
N VAL A 34 2.95 2.72 -21.96
CA VAL A 34 2.25 3.10 -23.19
C VAL A 34 2.33 4.61 -23.46
N ASN A 35 2.28 5.43 -22.40
CA ASN A 35 2.31 6.89 -22.50
C ASN A 35 3.72 7.50 -22.36
N TYR A 36 4.78 6.69 -22.38
CA TYR A 36 6.18 7.13 -22.25
C TYR A 36 6.47 7.99 -20.99
N LEU A 37 5.77 7.69 -19.90
CA LEU A 37 5.91 8.40 -18.63
C LEU A 37 6.97 7.71 -17.74
N PRO A 38 7.73 8.48 -16.95
CA PRO A 38 8.66 7.92 -15.97
C PRO A 38 7.91 7.23 -14.83
N ILE A 39 8.54 6.20 -14.24
CA ILE A 39 8.04 5.57 -13.02
C ILE A 39 8.13 6.56 -11.85
N GLU A 40 9.30 7.18 -11.68
CA GLU A 40 9.51 8.16 -10.63
C GLU A 40 8.79 9.45 -10.96
N ASN A 41 8.04 9.97 -9.98
CA ASN A 41 7.38 11.26 -10.08
C ASN A 41 7.37 11.89 -8.69
N VAL A 42 8.45 12.60 -8.37
CA VAL A 42 8.66 13.23 -7.05
C VAL A 42 7.49 14.12 -6.66
N GLN A 43 6.93 14.90 -7.59
CA GLN A 43 5.79 15.77 -7.32
C GLN A 43 4.55 14.97 -6.91
N ARG A 44 4.26 13.85 -7.60
CA ARG A 44 3.13 12.99 -7.25
C ARG A 44 3.37 12.21 -5.95
N GLU A 45 4.60 11.76 -5.72
CA GLU A 45 5.01 11.09 -4.48
C GLU A 45 4.76 12.01 -3.27
N GLU A 46 5.13 13.29 -3.38
CA GLU A 46 4.91 14.28 -2.31
C GLU A 46 3.42 14.55 -2.05
N VAL A 47 2.58 14.60 -3.10
CA VAL A 47 1.13 14.73 -2.92
C VAL A 47 0.55 13.56 -2.13
N VAL A 48 0.99 12.33 -2.40
CA VAL A 48 0.54 11.14 -1.65
C VAL A 48 0.98 11.21 -0.19
N ILE A 49 2.21 11.65 0.07
CA ILE A 49 2.75 11.80 1.42
C ILE A 49 1.98 12.85 2.21
N GLU A 50 1.80 14.05 1.66
CA GLU A 50 1.10 15.13 2.35
C GLU A 50 -0.38 14.80 2.60
N GLN A 51 -1.04 14.10 1.68
CA GLN A 51 -2.39 13.57 1.89
C GLN A 51 -2.41 12.55 3.05
N SER A 52 -1.47 11.60 3.07
CA SER A 52 -1.39 10.60 4.15
C SER A 52 -1.14 11.23 5.53
N LYS A 53 -0.30 12.27 5.60
CA LYS A 53 0.00 13.00 6.84
C LYS A 53 -1.21 13.75 7.36
N ARG A 54 -1.94 14.42 6.47
CA ARG A 54 -3.19 15.10 6.83
C ARG A 54 -4.23 14.10 7.34
N ALA A 55 -4.44 13.00 6.61
CA ALA A 55 -5.35 11.93 7.00
C ALA A 55 -4.96 11.29 8.34
N ALA A 56 -3.67 11.18 8.64
CA ALA A 56 -3.13 10.68 9.89
C ALA A 56 -3.46 11.60 11.07
N PHE A 57 -3.15 12.89 10.93
CA PHE A 57 -3.44 13.89 11.97
C PHE A 57 -4.94 13.95 12.29
N GLU A 58 -5.79 13.95 11.27
CA GLU A 58 -7.26 13.95 11.43
C GLU A 58 -7.78 12.69 12.16
N ARG A 59 -6.98 11.61 12.22
CA ARG A 59 -7.32 10.33 12.87
C ARG A 59 -6.45 10.02 14.10
N GLY A 60 -5.78 11.02 14.67
CA GLY A 60 -5.00 10.86 15.89
C GLY A 60 -3.74 9.98 15.74
N LEU A 61 -3.19 9.87 14.53
CA LEU A 61 -1.92 9.21 14.26
C LEU A 61 -0.79 10.25 14.18
N ASN A 62 0.41 9.86 14.59
CA ASN A 62 1.62 10.67 14.38
C ASN A 62 1.92 10.80 12.88
N PRO A 63 1.88 12.01 12.28
CA PRO A 63 2.06 12.21 10.85
C PRO A 63 3.44 11.76 10.33
N GLN A 64 4.50 11.88 11.13
CA GLN A 64 5.86 11.50 10.76
C GLN A 64 6.03 9.97 10.68
N SER A 65 5.38 9.24 11.58
CA SER A 65 5.37 7.77 11.54
C SER A 65 4.62 7.26 10.29
N ILE A 66 3.49 7.89 9.94
CA ILE A 66 2.74 7.59 8.72
C ILE A 66 3.50 7.96 7.45
N GLU A 67 4.17 9.12 7.43
CA GLU A 67 5.04 9.50 6.32
C GLU A 67 6.09 8.41 6.03
N SER A 68 6.75 7.91 7.07
CA SER A 68 7.77 6.87 6.96
C SER A 68 7.20 5.58 6.36
N PHE A 69 6.02 5.15 6.81
CA PHE A 69 5.31 4.00 6.26
C PHE A 69 4.92 4.19 4.78
N PHE A 70 4.37 5.34 4.41
CA PHE A 70 3.98 5.61 3.01
C PHE A 70 5.19 5.74 2.08
N ARG A 71 6.33 6.26 2.55
CA ARG A 71 7.59 6.26 1.78
C ARG A 71 8.06 4.84 1.46
N VAL A 72 7.92 3.89 2.39
CA VAL A 72 8.20 2.47 2.13
C VAL A 72 7.25 1.89 1.10
N GLN A 73 5.93 2.12 1.24
CA GLN A 73 4.96 1.69 0.23
C GLN A 73 5.24 2.26 -1.16
N ILE A 74 5.61 3.54 -1.27
CA ILE A 74 6.00 4.17 -2.54
C ILE A 74 7.23 3.49 -3.14
N GLY A 75 8.24 3.18 -2.32
CA GLY A 75 9.42 2.44 -2.76
C GLY A 75 9.07 1.08 -3.37
N ILE A 76 8.23 0.31 -2.69
CA ILE A 76 7.77 -1.01 -3.16
C ILE A 76 6.91 -0.87 -4.42
N ALA A 77 6.01 0.12 -4.45
CA ALA A 77 5.20 0.43 -5.62
C ALA A 77 6.06 0.74 -6.86
N LYS A 78 7.17 1.47 -6.70
CA LYS A 78 8.13 1.71 -7.77
C LYS A 78 8.82 0.41 -8.18
N ALA A 79 9.21 -0.43 -7.23
CA ALA A 79 9.85 -1.72 -7.53
C ALA A 79 8.95 -2.65 -8.36
N ILE A 80 7.66 -2.73 -8.03
CA ILE A 80 6.67 -3.47 -8.84
C ILE A 80 6.63 -2.91 -10.26
N GLN A 81 6.52 -1.58 -10.40
CA GLN A 81 6.47 -0.94 -11.72
C GLN A 81 7.73 -1.20 -12.55
N PHE A 82 8.92 -1.15 -11.95
CA PHE A 82 10.18 -1.42 -12.65
C PHE A 82 10.28 -2.86 -13.13
N ARG A 83 9.89 -3.83 -12.29
CA ARG A 83 9.89 -5.26 -12.63
C ARG A 83 8.89 -5.55 -13.75
N TYR A 84 7.67 -5.02 -13.65
CA TYR A 84 6.66 -5.16 -14.70
C TYR A 84 7.12 -4.53 -16.04
N ARG A 85 7.76 -3.34 -15.99
CA ARG A 85 8.34 -2.73 -17.20
C ARG A 85 9.44 -3.57 -17.83
N ALA A 86 10.22 -4.30 -17.03
CA ALA A 86 11.25 -5.19 -17.56
C ALA A 86 10.63 -6.34 -18.37
N ASP A 87 9.53 -6.93 -17.88
CA ASP A 87 8.79 -7.95 -18.63
C ASP A 87 8.27 -7.42 -19.96
N LEU A 88 7.66 -6.22 -19.96
CA LEU A 88 7.08 -5.62 -21.17
C LEU A 88 8.09 -5.46 -22.32
N LEU A 89 9.39 -5.43 -22.03
CA LEU A 89 10.43 -5.38 -23.07
C LEU A 89 10.57 -6.70 -23.85
N SER A 90 10.19 -7.82 -23.25
CA SER A 90 10.27 -9.16 -23.84
C SER A 90 8.90 -9.75 -24.16
N GLU A 91 7.89 -9.40 -23.36
CA GLU A 91 6.53 -9.93 -23.41
C GLU A 91 5.53 -8.76 -23.42
N PRO A 92 5.27 -8.14 -24.59
CA PRO A 92 4.26 -7.09 -24.70
C PRO A 92 2.88 -7.66 -24.35
N VAL A 93 2.17 -6.98 -23.45
CA VAL A 93 0.82 -7.37 -23.08
C VAL A 93 -0.18 -6.74 -24.05
N PRO A 94 -1.04 -7.52 -24.73
CA PRO A 94 -2.08 -7.00 -25.61
C PRO A 94 -3.30 -6.52 -24.78
N LYS A 95 -3.06 -5.65 -23.80
CA LYS A 95 -4.08 -5.07 -22.92
C LYS A 95 -4.02 -3.55 -23.04
N GLU A 96 -5.18 -2.93 -23.23
CA GLU A 96 -5.31 -1.48 -23.17
C GLU A 96 -5.04 -0.99 -21.73
N PRO A 97 -4.23 0.07 -21.54
CA PRO A 97 -3.96 0.60 -20.22
C PRO A 97 -5.22 1.20 -19.60
N VAL A 98 -5.46 0.90 -18.32
CA VAL A 98 -6.50 1.57 -17.53
C VAL A 98 -6.09 3.01 -17.28
N ASP A 99 -7.02 3.96 -17.40
CA ASP A 99 -6.71 5.39 -17.26
C ASP A 99 -6.16 5.72 -15.87
N LEU A 100 -4.97 6.34 -15.85
CA LEU A 100 -4.26 6.65 -14.61
C LEU A 100 -4.95 7.75 -13.79
N ASN A 101 -5.58 8.73 -14.42
CA ASN A 101 -6.13 9.90 -13.75
C ASN A 101 -7.56 9.70 -13.30
N ASP A 102 -8.38 9.06 -14.13
CA ASP A 102 -9.83 8.97 -13.93
C ASP A 102 -10.22 7.70 -13.17
N VAL A 103 -9.37 6.66 -13.17
CA VAL A 103 -9.66 5.37 -12.52
C VAL A 103 -8.63 5.05 -11.44
N ILE A 104 -7.35 4.90 -11.82
CA ILE A 104 -6.34 4.35 -10.89
C ILE A 104 -6.04 5.32 -9.73
N ARG A 105 -5.79 6.60 -10.01
CA ARG A 105 -5.45 7.58 -8.95
C ARG A 105 -6.57 7.78 -7.92
N PRO A 106 -7.86 7.85 -8.30
CA PRO A 106 -8.97 7.84 -7.34
C PRO A 106 -8.97 6.62 -6.43
N GLU A 107 -8.80 5.41 -6.96
CA GLU A 107 -8.76 4.19 -6.14
C GLU A 107 -7.55 4.16 -5.20
N LEU A 108 -6.38 4.60 -5.68
CA LEU A 108 -5.18 4.71 -4.83
C LEU A 108 -5.34 5.74 -3.71
N LEU A 109 -6.12 6.80 -3.93
CA LEU A 109 -6.46 7.79 -2.90
C LEU A 109 -7.39 7.18 -1.86
N ARG A 110 -8.48 6.54 -2.32
CA ARG A 110 -9.43 5.82 -1.46
C ARG A 110 -8.73 4.79 -0.58
N LEU A 111 -7.87 3.96 -1.16
CA LEU A 111 -7.10 2.95 -0.43
C LEU A 111 -6.08 3.58 0.53
N GLY A 112 -5.48 4.71 0.15
CA GLY A 112 -4.60 5.46 1.05
C GLY A 112 -5.33 5.89 2.32
N ASP A 113 -6.51 6.50 2.18
CA ASP A 113 -7.34 6.94 3.31
C ASP A 113 -7.85 5.76 4.14
N GLU A 114 -8.24 4.66 3.49
CA GLU A 114 -8.69 3.43 4.13
C GLU A 114 -7.59 2.79 4.98
N ILE A 115 -6.37 2.71 4.45
CA ILE A 115 -5.20 2.19 5.16
C ILE A 115 -4.94 3.03 6.42
N VAL A 116 -4.91 4.36 6.31
CA VAL A 116 -4.70 5.25 7.47
C VAL A 116 -5.81 5.07 8.51
N SER A 117 -7.07 4.94 8.07
CA SER A 117 -8.20 4.68 8.96
C SER A 117 -8.05 3.38 9.72
N ARG A 118 -7.74 2.29 9.02
CA ARG A 118 -7.60 0.95 9.62
C ARG A 118 -6.40 0.86 10.56
N ILE A 119 -5.32 1.59 10.27
CA ILE A 119 -4.19 1.72 11.19
C ILE A 119 -4.62 2.41 12.49
N SER A 120 -5.33 3.53 12.41
CA SER A 120 -5.82 4.24 13.61
C SER A 120 -6.79 3.39 14.42
N ASP A 121 -7.73 2.71 13.76
CA ASP A 121 -8.68 1.79 14.41
C ASP A 121 -7.96 0.64 15.15
N TYR A 122 -6.93 0.05 14.52
CA TYR A 122 -6.15 -1.01 15.13
C TYR A 122 -5.34 -0.50 16.32
N LEU A 123 -4.57 0.58 16.16
CA LEU A 123 -3.72 1.13 17.23
C LEU A 123 -4.55 1.62 18.43
N THR A 124 -5.73 2.19 18.19
CA THR A 124 -6.64 2.62 19.27
C THR A 124 -7.11 1.44 20.13
N ARG A 125 -7.28 0.25 19.53
CA ARG A 125 -7.76 -0.95 20.24
C ARG A 125 -6.64 -1.81 20.83
N HIS A 126 -5.50 -1.91 20.14
CA HIS A 126 -4.44 -2.87 20.44
C HIS A 126 -3.12 -2.22 20.87
N GLY A 127 -2.97 -0.92 20.68
CA GLY A 127 -1.79 -0.13 21.07
C GLY A 127 -0.59 -0.27 20.14
N SER A 128 -0.32 -1.45 19.59
CA SER A 128 0.82 -1.70 18.68
C SER A 128 0.59 -2.91 17.78
N PHE A 129 1.30 -2.97 16.64
CA PHE A 129 1.32 -4.14 15.75
C PHE A 129 2.30 -5.25 16.19
N ASP A 130 2.96 -5.12 17.35
CA ASP A 130 3.98 -6.08 17.81
C ASP A 130 3.46 -7.51 17.99
N GLN A 131 2.18 -7.64 18.34
CA GLN A 131 1.53 -8.93 18.55
C GLN A 131 1.01 -9.55 17.25
N VAL A 132 1.01 -8.82 16.13
CA VAL A 132 0.57 -9.37 14.84
C VAL A 132 1.68 -10.24 14.26
N PRO A 133 1.40 -11.52 13.93
CA PRO A 133 2.41 -12.37 13.31
C PRO A 133 2.76 -11.90 11.91
N PHE A 134 4.06 -11.81 11.58
CA PHE A 134 4.51 -11.52 10.21
C PHE A 134 3.94 -12.52 9.19
N THR A 135 3.74 -13.78 9.58
CA THR A 135 3.17 -14.82 8.70
C THR A 135 1.74 -14.51 8.25
N GLU A 136 0.95 -13.79 9.05
CA GLU A 136 -0.40 -13.36 8.64
C GLU A 136 -0.31 -12.27 7.56
N PHE A 137 0.55 -11.27 7.78
CA PHE A 137 0.84 -10.24 6.79
C PHE A 137 1.38 -10.86 5.49
N GLU A 138 2.36 -11.75 5.59
CA GLU A 138 3.00 -12.40 4.45
C GLU A 138 2.02 -13.19 3.59
N ALA A 139 1.06 -13.88 4.22
CA ALA A 139 0.04 -14.66 3.54
C ALA A 139 -0.97 -13.81 2.76
N ILE A 140 -1.24 -12.58 3.23
CA ILE A 140 -2.20 -11.67 2.60
C ILE A 140 -1.56 -10.82 1.50
N ILE A 141 -0.28 -10.44 1.64
CA ILE A 141 0.42 -9.70 0.59
C ILE A 141 0.80 -10.63 -0.57
N THR A 142 -0.05 -10.71 -1.58
CA THR A 142 0.08 -11.59 -2.75
C THR A 142 0.38 -10.85 -4.06
N ALA A 143 0.41 -9.52 -4.05
CA ALA A 143 0.69 -8.71 -5.23
C ALA A 143 1.97 -9.20 -5.93
N ARG A 144 1.86 -9.44 -7.24
CA ARG A 144 2.99 -9.89 -8.06
C ARG A 144 4.09 -8.84 -7.99
N TYR A 145 5.33 -9.32 -8.01
CA TYR A 145 6.54 -8.51 -7.83
C TYR A 145 6.80 -7.94 -6.44
N VAL A 146 5.99 -8.24 -5.42
CA VAL A 146 6.37 -7.98 -4.03
C VAL A 146 7.25 -9.13 -3.54
N THR A 147 8.52 -8.85 -3.30
CA THR A 147 9.49 -9.85 -2.79
C THR A 147 9.34 -10.05 -1.29
N ALA A 148 9.92 -11.12 -0.73
CA ALA A 148 9.95 -11.33 0.72
C ALA A 148 10.62 -10.16 1.47
N ALA A 149 11.67 -9.56 0.88
CA ALA A 149 12.34 -8.39 1.45
C ALA A 149 11.43 -7.14 1.42
N ASP A 150 10.64 -6.96 0.35
CA ASP A 150 9.63 -5.89 0.28
C ASP A 150 8.56 -6.08 1.37
N LYS A 151 8.08 -7.31 1.58
CA LYS A 151 7.10 -7.64 2.63
C LYS A 151 7.65 -7.35 4.02
N GLN A 152 8.87 -7.81 4.34
CA GLN A 152 9.48 -7.57 5.64
C GLN A 152 9.63 -6.07 5.92
N ARG A 153 10.18 -5.32 4.95
CA ARG A 153 10.36 -3.87 5.09
C ARG A 153 9.04 -3.13 5.31
N LEU A 154 7.98 -3.55 4.61
CA LEU A 154 6.66 -2.95 4.75
C LEU A 154 6.04 -3.24 6.11
N PHE A 155 6.19 -4.47 6.60
CA PHE A 155 5.70 -4.88 7.90
C PHE A 155 6.46 -4.17 9.03
N ASP A 156 7.78 -4.10 8.94
CA ASP A 156 8.61 -3.35 9.91
C ASP A 156 8.17 -1.88 9.96
N ALA A 157 7.98 -1.24 8.80
CA ALA A 157 7.51 0.15 8.75
C ALA A 157 6.10 0.34 9.31
N LEU A 158 5.23 -0.67 9.22
CA LEU A 158 3.89 -0.64 9.83
C LEU A 158 3.98 -0.68 11.36
N LYS A 159 4.91 -1.48 11.90
CA LYS A 159 5.11 -1.60 13.36
C LYS A 159 5.59 -0.32 14.03
N GLU A 160 6.29 0.54 13.28
CA GLU A 160 6.76 1.84 13.75
C GLU A 160 5.68 2.94 13.71
N VAL A 161 4.46 2.64 13.23
CA VAL A 161 3.37 3.62 13.24
C VAL A 161 2.79 3.75 14.64
N GLU A 162 2.62 5.00 15.09
CA GLU A 162 2.16 5.34 16.44
C GLU A 162 1.00 6.34 16.44
N LEU A 163 0.24 6.35 17.55
CA LEU A 163 -0.75 7.38 17.84
C LEU A 163 -0.05 8.72 18.18
N LEU A 164 -0.80 9.82 18.07
CA LEU A 164 -0.32 11.18 18.39
C LEU A 164 0.00 11.37 19.88
#